data_AF-A0A2G5SFQ9-F1
#
_entry.id   AF-A0A2G5SFQ9-F1
#
_cell.length_a   1.000
_cell.length_b   1.000
_cell.length_c   1.000
_cell.angle_alpha   90.00
_cell.angle_beta   90.00
_cell.angle_gamma   90.00
#
_symmetry.space_group_name_H-M   'P 1'
#
loop_
_entity.id
_entity.type
_entity.pdbx_description
1 polymer ?
#
loop_
_entity_poly.entity_id
_entity_poly.type
_entity_poly.pdbx_seq_one_letter_code
_entity_poly.pdbx_strand_id
1 'polypeptide(L)'
;MEYSETVRLLAYETNSLEIFTPGITNQLSIQFQILHHFSGVSLSDVSSQLFKLDNNGIWEPRVIDSDQVILSIQSNFHCQNGFYGPICERRSRSTSTIKTTTPIPTATSSPFHLPINEVQVNNLIIYAVLSSVVLLLIIANCFLCFCRPKSSKIIDDTFFPMDEFSKTIGSTNTEYFDSSSRYYSTITLESRV
;
A
#
# COMPACT_ATOMS: atom_id res chain seq x y z
N MET A 1 5.79 -25.10 3.19
CA MET A 1 6.81 -24.72 2.17
C MET A 1 7.22 -23.32 2.52
N GLU A 2 8.51 -23.09 2.75
CA GLU A 2 9.05 -21.77 3.08
C GLU A 2 9.41 -21.07 1.76
N TYR A 3 8.73 -19.97 1.45
CA TYR A 3 9.06 -19.17 0.28
C TYR A 3 10.26 -18.28 0.61
N SER A 4 11.29 -18.35 -0.23
CA SER A 4 12.51 -17.55 -0.11
C SER A 4 12.87 -16.98 -1.48
N GLU A 5 12.96 -15.66 -1.56
CA GLU A 5 13.40 -14.94 -2.76
C GLU A 5 14.51 -13.95 -2.40
N THR A 6 15.44 -13.71 -3.34
CA THR A 6 16.48 -12.70 -3.21
C THR A 6 16.15 -11.52 -4.12
N VAL A 7 15.94 -10.36 -3.51
CA VAL A 7 15.64 -9.10 -4.18
C VAL A 7 16.91 -8.26 -4.23
N ARG A 8 17.30 -7.89 -5.44
CA ARG A 8 18.46 -7.02 -5.70
C ARG A 8 17.97 -5.66 -6.13
N LEU A 9 18.41 -4.62 -5.43
CA LEU A 9 18.03 -3.24 -5.69
C LEU A 9 19.27 -2.42 -5.99
N LEU A 10 19.21 -1.56 -6.97
CA LEU A 10 20.22 -0.54 -7.19
C LEU A 10 20.10 0.54 -6.11
N ALA A 11 21.21 1.21 -5.82
CA ALA A 11 21.21 2.41 -4.98
C ALA A 11 20.29 3.48 -5.58
N TYR A 12 19.52 4.15 -4.72
CA TYR A 12 18.52 5.17 -5.09
C TYR A 12 17.33 4.63 -5.89
N GLU A 13 17.21 3.32 -6.02
CA GLU A 13 16.07 2.69 -6.66
C GLU A 13 14.84 2.69 -5.74
N THR A 14 13.68 2.95 -6.35
CA THR A 14 12.37 2.69 -5.75
C THR A 14 11.69 1.61 -6.57
N ASN A 15 11.39 0.46 -5.95
CA ASN A 15 10.81 -0.68 -6.63
C ASN A 15 9.53 -1.20 -5.95
N SER A 16 8.72 -1.94 -6.69
CA SER A 16 7.52 -2.63 -6.19
C SER A 16 7.57 -4.09 -6.62
N LEU A 17 7.36 -5.00 -5.67
CA LEU A 17 7.38 -6.43 -5.90
C LEU A 17 6.05 -7.06 -5.46
N GLU A 18 5.37 -7.71 -6.41
CA GLU A 18 4.20 -8.54 -6.13
C GLU A 18 4.62 -10.01 -5.97
N ILE A 19 4.26 -10.62 -4.84
CA ILE A 19 4.65 -11.98 -4.48
C ILE A 19 3.41 -12.87 -4.36
N PHE A 20 3.32 -13.87 -5.24
CA PHE A 20 2.24 -14.86 -5.22
C PHE A 20 2.69 -16.12 -4.47
N THR A 21 2.02 -16.42 -3.36
CA THR A 21 2.31 -17.61 -2.56
C THR A 21 1.32 -18.73 -2.88
N PRO A 22 1.77 -19.91 -3.34
CA PRO A 22 0.88 -20.97 -3.86
C PRO A 22 0.09 -21.74 -2.78
N GLY A 23 0.14 -21.33 -1.50
CA GLY A 23 -0.55 -21.99 -0.41
C GLY A 23 -0.60 -21.14 0.85
N ILE A 24 -1.39 -21.60 1.84
CA ILE A 24 -1.54 -20.92 3.13
C ILE A 24 -0.19 -20.96 3.85
N THR A 25 0.45 -19.80 3.93
CA THR A 25 1.63 -19.55 4.75
C THR A 25 1.41 -18.30 5.57
N ASN A 26 1.95 -18.29 6.79
CA ASN A 26 1.82 -17.16 7.72
C ASN A 26 3.07 -16.28 7.69
N GLN A 27 4.11 -16.70 6.96
CA GLN A 27 5.40 -16.03 6.95
C GLN A 27 6.07 -16.14 5.57
N LEU A 28 6.91 -15.16 5.28
CA LEU A 28 7.68 -15.03 4.06
C LEU A 28 9.10 -14.55 4.42
N SER A 29 10.13 -15.22 3.89
CA SER A 29 11.51 -14.77 4.05
C SER A 29 11.99 -14.13 2.75
N ILE A 30 12.44 -12.88 2.81
CA ILE A 30 13.03 -12.20 1.64
C ILE A 30 14.44 -11.77 1.99
N GLN A 31 15.37 -12.06 1.08
CA GLN A 31 16.74 -11.63 1.17
C GLN A 31 16.95 -10.37 0.34
N PHE A 32 17.53 -9.32 0.92
CA PHE A 32 17.80 -8.06 0.24
C PHE A 32 19.30 -7.87 0.02
N GLN A 33 19.65 -7.37 -1.16
CA GLN A 33 21.01 -6.99 -1.49
C GLN A 33 20.99 -5.69 -2.28
N ILE A 34 21.72 -4.68 -1.81
CA ILE A 34 21.81 -3.40 -2.51
C ILE A 34 23.10 -3.34 -3.31
N LEU A 35 22.96 -2.92 -4.56
CA LEU A 35 23.99 -2.86 -5.58
C LEU A 35 24.26 -1.39 -5.95
N HIS A 36 25.50 -1.09 -6.31
CA HIS A 36 25.87 0.22 -6.79
C HIS A 36 25.21 0.51 -8.15
N HIS A 37 24.70 1.73 -8.32
CA HIS A 37 23.89 2.12 -9.48
C HIS A 37 24.62 1.91 -10.81
N PHE A 38 25.91 2.24 -10.88
CA PHE A 38 26.68 2.18 -12.12
C PHE A 38 27.52 0.92 -12.28
N SER A 39 28.15 0.45 -11.20
CA SER A 39 29.08 -0.69 -11.27
C SER A 39 28.39 -2.03 -11.04
N GLY A 40 27.18 -2.04 -10.47
CA GLY A 40 26.47 -3.26 -10.08
C GLY A 40 27.15 -4.04 -8.95
N VAL A 41 28.21 -3.49 -8.35
CA VAL A 41 28.93 -4.09 -7.23
C VAL A 41 28.08 -4.04 -5.96
N SER A 42 28.15 -5.07 -5.13
CA SER A 42 27.41 -5.12 -3.86
C SER A 42 27.88 -4.00 -2.91
N LEU A 43 26.93 -3.21 -2.42
CA LEU A 43 27.16 -2.17 -1.40
C LEU A 43 26.82 -2.66 0.01
N SER A 44 26.19 -3.83 0.14
CA SER A 44 25.78 -4.41 1.42
C SER A 44 25.86 -5.93 1.36
N ASP A 45 26.00 -6.56 2.53
CA ASP A 45 25.78 -7.99 2.68
C ASP A 45 24.30 -8.35 2.49
N VAL A 46 24.03 -9.60 2.14
CA VAL A 46 22.67 -10.09 1.97
C VAL A 46 21.94 -10.10 3.32
N SER A 47 20.89 -9.30 3.43
CA SER A 47 20.07 -9.19 4.65
C SER A 47 18.79 -10.00 4.51
N SER A 48 18.61 -11.04 5.32
CA SER A 48 17.37 -11.82 5.35
C SER A 48 16.34 -11.20 6.30
N GLN A 49 15.14 -10.96 5.81
CA GLN A 49 14.03 -10.40 6.58
C GLN A 49 12.83 -11.34 6.56
N LEU A 50 12.27 -11.58 7.74
CA LEU A 50 11.06 -12.38 7.92
C LEU A 50 9.84 -11.46 8.05
N PHE A 51 8.91 -11.62 7.14
CA PHE A 51 7.62 -10.92 7.12
C PHE A 51 6.53 -11.86 7.60
N LYS A 52 5.63 -11.34 8.44
CA LYS A 52 4.40 -12.04 8.82
C LYS A 52 3.33 -11.67 7.79
N LEU A 53 2.58 -12.66 7.35
CA LEU A 53 1.49 -12.49 6.40
C LEU A 53 0.21 -12.41 7.21
N ASP A 54 -0.24 -11.19 7.48
CA ASP A 54 -1.49 -10.90 8.19
C ASP A 54 -2.37 -10.01 7.33
N ASN A 55 -3.55 -10.50 6.96
CA ASN A 55 -4.50 -9.75 6.13
C ASN A 55 -5.28 -8.75 6.98
N ASN A 56 -4.60 -7.68 7.40
CA ASN A 56 -5.17 -6.60 8.21
C ASN A 56 -5.34 -5.28 7.42
N GLY A 57 -4.87 -5.24 6.16
CA GLY A 57 -4.97 -4.09 5.27
C GLY A 57 -4.03 -2.92 5.62
N ILE A 58 -3.11 -3.11 6.56
CA ILE A 58 -2.18 -2.09 7.03
C ILE A 58 -0.82 -2.28 6.35
N TRP A 59 -0.22 -1.18 5.89
CA TRP A 59 1.15 -1.18 5.42
C TRP A 59 2.12 -1.21 6.61
N GLU A 60 2.94 -2.25 6.70
CA GLU A 60 3.97 -2.38 7.71
C GLU A 60 5.31 -1.83 7.19
N PRO A 61 5.85 -0.75 7.79
CA PRO A 61 7.16 -0.23 7.43
C PRO A 61 8.27 -0.99 8.16
N ARG A 62 9.38 -1.21 7.48
CA ARG A 62 10.64 -1.70 8.05
C ARG A 62 11.82 -0.96 7.46
N VAL A 63 12.90 -0.85 8.22
CA VAL A 63 14.14 -0.21 7.76
C VAL A 63 15.31 -1.13 8.06
N ILE A 64 16.15 -1.36 7.06
CA ILE A 64 17.48 -1.94 7.23
C ILE A 64 18.47 -0.79 7.15
N ASP A 65 19.14 -0.50 8.25
CA ASP A 65 20.18 0.53 8.33
C ASP A 65 21.53 -0.14 8.55
N SER A 66 22.47 0.16 7.66
CA SER A 66 23.85 -0.30 7.68
C SER A 66 24.77 0.89 7.45
N ASP A 67 26.06 0.71 7.68
CA ASP A 67 27.04 1.81 7.62
C ASP A 67 27.07 2.51 6.25
N GLN A 68 26.79 1.77 5.18
CA GLN A 68 26.85 2.27 3.79
C GLN A 68 25.46 2.45 3.17
N VAL A 69 24.42 1.78 3.68
CA VAL A 69 23.14 1.67 2.99
C VAL A 69 21.96 1.72 3.94
N ILE A 70 20.91 2.43 3.53
CA ILE A 70 19.60 2.49 4.18
C ILE A 70 18.55 1.95 3.20
N LEU A 71 17.81 0.91 3.60
CA LEU A 71 16.70 0.36 2.83
C LEU A 71 15.39 0.54 3.60
N SER A 72 14.46 1.31 3.03
CA SER A 72 13.08 1.42 3.51
C SER A 72 12.20 0.41 2.80
N ILE A 73 11.51 -0.43 3.56
CA ILE A 73 10.61 -1.47 3.08
C ILE A 73 9.20 -1.14 3.57
N GLN A 74 8.22 -1.20 2.69
CA GLN A 74 6.80 -1.21 3.08
C GLN A 74 6.17 -2.50 2.58
N SER A 75 5.55 -3.26 3.46
CA SER A 75 4.91 -4.53 3.10
C SER A 75 3.42 -4.52 3.42
N ASN A 76 2.61 -5.11 2.55
CA ASN A 76 1.20 -5.35 2.78
C ASN A 76 0.80 -6.73 2.23
N PHE A 77 -0.15 -7.37 2.90
CA PHE A 77 -0.60 -8.71 2.56
C PHE A 77 -2.12 -8.73 2.40
N HIS A 78 -2.58 -9.26 1.27
CA HIS A 78 -4.00 -9.33 0.94
C HIS A 78 -4.38 -10.71 0.41
N CYS A 79 -5.58 -11.16 0.76
CA CYS A 79 -6.14 -12.40 0.22
C CYS A 79 -6.65 -12.22 -1.20
N GLN A 80 -6.47 -13.22 -2.07
CA GLN A 80 -7.17 -13.25 -3.34
C GLN A 80 -8.69 -13.43 -3.16
N ASN A 81 -9.44 -13.06 -4.19
CA ASN A 81 -10.89 -13.23 -4.23
C ASN A 81 -11.28 -14.68 -3.95
N GLY A 82 -12.12 -14.90 -2.93
CA GLY A 82 -12.57 -16.23 -2.50
C GLY A 82 -11.83 -16.80 -1.30
N PHE A 83 -10.77 -16.14 -0.84
CA PHE A 83 -10.07 -16.42 0.42
C PHE A 83 -10.39 -15.33 1.45
N TYR A 84 -10.53 -15.73 2.72
CA TYR A 84 -11.00 -14.86 3.78
C TYR A 84 -10.28 -15.14 5.11
N GLY A 85 -10.33 -14.18 6.03
CA GLY A 85 -9.71 -14.28 7.34
C GLY A 85 -8.25 -13.82 7.35
N PRO A 86 -7.58 -13.88 8.52
CA PRO A 86 -6.24 -13.33 8.72
C PRO A 86 -5.15 -14.08 7.94
N ILE A 87 -5.37 -15.36 7.66
CA ILE A 87 -4.42 -16.25 6.96
C ILE A 87 -4.92 -16.70 5.58
N CYS A 88 -5.89 -15.98 5.00
CA CYS A 88 -6.43 -16.27 3.67
C CYS A 88 -6.89 -17.71 3.47
N GLU A 89 -7.82 -18.17 4.30
CA GLU A 89 -8.42 -19.50 4.17
C GLU A 89 -9.53 -19.51 3.11
N ARG A 90 -9.59 -20.58 2.33
CA ARG A 90 -10.65 -20.77 1.33
C ARG A 90 -11.94 -21.17 2.04
N ARG A 91 -12.93 -20.29 2.02
CA ARG A 91 -14.28 -20.64 2.48
C ARG A 91 -15.10 -21.14 1.29
N SER A 92 -15.22 -22.46 1.14
CA SER A 92 -16.23 -23.02 0.24
C SER A 92 -17.61 -22.73 0.83
N ARG A 93 -18.51 -22.18 0.00
CA ARG A 93 -19.88 -21.92 0.39
C ARG A 93 -20.58 -23.25 0.61
N SER A 94 -20.60 -23.75 1.85
CA SER A 94 -21.53 -24.82 2.23
C SER A 94 -22.94 -24.22 2.17
N THR A 95 -23.60 -24.34 1.02
CA THR A 95 -25.03 -24.09 0.90
C THR A 95 -25.75 -25.16 1.72
N SER A 96 -25.95 -24.91 3.01
CA SER A 96 -26.94 -25.64 3.79
C SER A 96 -28.30 -25.24 3.24
N THR A 97 -28.84 -26.07 2.35
CA THR A 97 -30.20 -25.94 1.84
C THR A 97 -31.15 -26.27 2.98
N ILE A 98 -31.44 -25.29 3.84
CA ILE A 98 -32.50 -25.40 4.83
C ILE A 98 -33.82 -25.39 4.04
N LYS A 99 -34.36 -26.59 3.76
CA LYS A 99 -35.74 -26.75 3.30
C LYS A 99 -36.66 -26.30 4.44
N THR A 100 -37.08 -25.05 4.41
CA THR A 100 -38.13 -24.53 5.30
C THR A 100 -39.46 -24.92 4.69
N THR A 101 -40.11 -25.96 5.22
CA THR A 101 -41.52 -26.25 4.95
C THR A 101 -42.38 -25.30 5.77
N THR A 102 -42.86 -24.23 5.16
CA THR A 102 -43.88 -23.34 5.73
C THR A 102 -45.28 -23.92 5.46
N PRO A 103 -46.11 -24.19 6.48
CA PRO A 103 -47.52 -24.46 6.25
C PRO A 103 -48.27 -23.14 5.94
N ILE A 104 -49.11 -23.18 4.91
CA ILE A 104 -49.97 -22.09 4.45
C ILE A 104 -51.04 -21.78 5.52
N PRO A 105 -51.17 -20.54 6.04
CA PRO A 105 -52.34 -20.17 6.81
C PRO A 105 -53.44 -19.62 5.88
N THR A 106 -54.64 -20.19 6.06
CA THR A 106 -55.90 -19.82 5.41
C THR A 106 -56.27 -18.36 5.74
N ALA A 107 -56.55 -17.58 4.70
CA ALA A 107 -56.99 -16.19 4.83
C ALA A 107 -58.42 -16.09 5.38
N THR A 108 -58.66 -15.13 6.27
CA THR A 108 -59.99 -14.58 6.55
C THR A 108 -59.86 -13.05 6.63
N SER A 109 -60.78 -12.39 5.94
CA SER A 109 -60.78 -10.98 5.52
C SER A 109 -61.25 -10.01 6.60
N SER A 110 -60.63 -8.82 6.69
CA SER A 110 -61.28 -7.53 6.99
C SER A 110 -60.30 -6.35 6.74
N PRO A 111 -60.78 -5.10 6.56
CA PRO A 111 -60.23 -4.15 5.58
C PRO A 111 -59.38 -2.99 6.16
N PHE A 112 -58.45 -2.52 5.31
CA PHE A 112 -57.82 -1.18 5.31
C PHE A 112 -57.24 -0.66 6.65
N HIS A 113 -56.01 -1.05 6.93
CA HIS A 113 -55.00 -0.13 7.43
C HIS A 113 -53.92 -0.04 6.34
N LEU A 114 -53.60 1.16 5.86
CA LEU A 114 -52.38 1.40 5.09
C LEU A 114 -51.25 1.52 6.11
N PRO A 115 -50.38 0.51 6.30
CA PRO A 115 -49.13 0.74 6.98
C PRO A 115 -48.28 1.54 5.99
N ILE A 116 -48.16 2.85 6.20
CA ILE A 116 -47.02 3.56 5.64
C ILE A 116 -45.82 2.93 6.34
N ASN A 117 -45.15 2.02 5.63
CA ASN A 117 -44.03 1.23 6.13
C ASN A 117 -43.04 2.16 6.85
N GLU A 118 -42.92 2.03 8.17
CA GLU A 118 -41.90 2.75 8.97
C GLU A 118 -40.48 2.53 8.40
N VAL A 119 -40.28 1.40 7.72
CA VAL A 119 -39.05 1.06 6.99
C VAL A 119 -38.76 2.03 5.82
N GLN A 120 -39.79 2.51 5.13
CA GLN A 120 -39.63 3.39 3.96
C GLN A 120 -39.31 4.83 4.38
N VAL A 121 -39.85 5.28 5.52
CA VAL A 121 -39.55 6.58 6.12
C VAL A 121 -38.12 6.59 6.68
N ASN A 122 -37.69 5.53 7.36
CA ASN A 122 -36.32 5.44 7.89
C ASN A 122 -35.26 5.47 6.80
N ASN A 123 -35.46 4.74 5.71
CA ASN A 123 -34.53 4.77 4.58
C ASN A 123 -34.47 6.15 3.94
N LEU A 124 -35.61 6.83 3.77
CA LEU A 124 -35.66 8.19 3.23
C LEU A 124 -34.88 9.18 4.12
N ILE A 125 -35.06 9.10 5.44
CA ILE A 125 -34.34 9.96 6.40
C ILE A 125 -32.83 9.67 6.33
N ILE A 126 -32.43 8.40 6.30
CA ILE A 126 -31.00 8.03 6.21
C ILE A 126 -30.38 8.59 4.94
N TYR A 127 -31.02 8.41 3.77
CA TYR A 127 -30.49 8.93 2.51
C TYR A 127 -30.48 10.47 2.46
N ALA A 128 -31.49 11.14 3.03
CA ALA A 128 -31.53 12.60 3.11
C ALA A 128 -30.40 13.15 3.99
N VAL A 129 -30.14 12.53 5.15
CA VAL A 129 -29.04 12.91 6.05
C VAL A 129 -27.70 12.66 5.36
N LEU A 130 -27.50 11.49 4.76
CA LEU A 130 -26.24 11.16 4.07
C LEU A 130 -25.95 12.14 2.92
N SER A 131 -26.96 12.47 2.13
CA SER A 131 -26.85 13.45 1.04
C SER A 131 -26.49 14.85 1.55
N SER A 132 -27.08 15.29 2.67
CA SER A 132 -26.77 16.58 3.28
C SER A 132 -25.32 16.69 3.77
N VAL A 133 -24.77 15.61 4.35
CA VAL A 133 -23.39 15.56 4.83
C VAL A 133 -22.40 15.62 3.66
N VAL A 134 -22.66 14.88 2.59
CA VAL A 134 -21.83 14.92 1.38
C VAL A 134 -21.83 16.32 0.76
N LEU A 135 -22.99 16.98 0.71
CA LEU A 135 -23.10 18.34 0.18
C LEU A 135 -22.30 19.35 1.03
N LEU A 136 -22.35 19.24 2.36
CA LEU A 136 -21.57 20.09 3.26
C LEU A 136 -20.06 19.92 3.08
N LEU A 137 -19.59 18.68 2.86
CA LEU A 137 -18.18 18.40 2.60
C LEU A 137 -17.71 19.01 1.28
N ILE A 138 -18.54 18.95 0.23
CA ILE A 138 -18.24 19.60 -1.06
C ILE A 138 -18.11 21.11 -0.87
N ILE A 139 -19.06 21.73 -0.17
CA ILE A 139 -19.04 23.18 0.12
C ILE A 139 -17.79 23.56 0.91
N ALA A 140 -17.46 22.81 1.97
CA ALA A 140 -16.27 23.06 2.80
C ALA A 140 -14.97 22.94 1.99
N ASN A 141 -14.87 21.94 1.11
CA ASN A 141 -13.72 21.75 0.24
C ASN A 141 -13.59 22.87 -0.80
N CYS A 142 -14.71 23.36 -1.35
CA CYS A 142 -14.72 24.55 -2.20
C CYS A 142 -14.20 25.78 -1.44
N PHE A 143 -14.66 26.03 -0.21
CA PHE A 143 -14.16 27.15 0.60
C PHE A 143 -12.65 27.03 0.88
N LEU A 144 -12.14 25.83 1.20
CA LEU A 144 -10.71 25.62 1.42
C LEU A 144 -9.87 25.84 0.15
N CYS A 145 -10.41 25.49 -1.02
CA CYS A 145 -9.77 25.76 -2.32
C CYS A 145 -9.74 27.26 -2.66
N PHE A 146 -10.80 28.01 -2.36
CA PHE A 146 -10.86 29.46 -2.63
C PHE A 146 -10.10 30.30 -1.58
N CYS A 147 -9.90 29.80 -0.36
CA CYS A 147 -9.13 30.47 0.70
C CYS A 147 -7.62 30.16 0.68
N ARG A 148 -7.08 29.48 -0.35
CA ARG A 148 -5.64 29.26 -0.47
C ARG A 148 -4.93 30.61 -0.68
N PRO A 149 -4.04 31.06 0.24
CA PRO A 149 -3.26 32.27 0.02
C PRO A 149 -2.35 32.07 -1.19
N LYS A 150 -2.41 32.99 -2.15
CA LYS A 150 -1.47 33.05 -3.29
C LYS A 150 -0.05 33.10 -2.72
N SER A 151 0.76 32.09 -3.06
CA SER A 151 2.21 32.11 -2.78
C SER A 151 2.83 33.29 -3.51
N SER A 152 3.23 34.32 -2.77
CA SER A 152 4.05 35.42 -3.28
C SER A 152 5.46 34.90 -3.49
N LYS A 153 5.91 34.92 -4.76
CA LYS A 153 7.31 34.70 -5.15
C LYS A 153 8.26 35.48 -4.26
N ILE A 154 9.24 34.80 -3.66
CA ILE A 154 10.49 35.41 -3.22
C ILE A 154 11.61 34.73 -4.01
N ILE A 155 12.32 35.59 -4.74
CA ILE A 155 13.56 35.39 -5.48
C ILE A 155 14.69 35.36 -4.46
N ASP A 156 15.67 34.48 -4.63
CA ASP A 156 17.06 34.83 -4.32
C ASP A 156 18.01 34.06 -5.24
N ASP A 157 18.51 34.79 -6.24
CA ASP A 157 19.70 34.47 -7.02
C ASP A 157 20.91 34.47 -6.09
N THR A 158 21.62 33.35 -5.99
CA THR A 158 23.05 33.38 -5.61
C THR A 158 23.87 32.55 -6.59
N PHE A 159 24.51 33.32 -7.47
CA PHE A 159 25.51 32.96 -8.46
C PHE A 159 26.80 32.54 -7.73
N PHE A 160 27.30 31.33 -7.95
CA PHE A 160 28.68 30.94 -7.60
C PHE A 160 29.46 30.65 -8.88
N PRO A 161 30.60 31.31 -9.15
CA PRO A 161 31.42 31.00 -10.32
C PRO A 161 32.26 29.74 -10.02
N MET A 162 31.99 28.65 -10.74
CA MET A 162 32.79 27.44 -10.74
C MET A 162 33.79 27.50 -11.91
N ASP A 163 34.87 28.25 -11.70
CA ASP A 163 36.07 28.24 -12.55
C ASP A 163 37.21 27.49 -11.85
N GLU A 164 37.10 26.17 -11.66
CA GLU A 164 38.30 25.33 -11.45
C GLU A 164 38.03 23.81 -11.50
N PHE A 165 37.64 23.24 -12.65
CA PHE A 165 37.74 21.77 -12.81
C PHE A 165 38.04 21.37 -14.26
N SER A 166 39.09 21.97 -14.81
CA SER A 166 39.66 21.52 -16.08
C SER A 166 41.12 21.09 -15.86
N LYS A 167 41.32 19.94 -15.20
CA LYS A 167 42.58 19.17 -15.26
C LYS A 167 42.47 17.82 -14.53
N THR A 168 41.99 16.79 -15.22
CA THR A 168 42.61 15.43 -15.17
C THR A 168 42.03 14.55 -16.27
N ILE A 169 42.64 14.64 -17.45
CA ILE A 169 42.59 13.59 -18.47
C ILE A 169 43.67 12.58 -18.09
N GLY A 170 43.31 11.34 -17.77
CA GLY A 170 44.26 10.24 -17.62
C GLY A 170 44.03 9.27 -16.46
N SER A 171 42.90 8.56 -16.45
CA SER A 171 42.76 7.26 -15.77
C SER A 171 41.58 6.51 -16.36
N THR A 172 41.81 5.35 -16.96
CA THR A 172 40.77 4.43 -17.47
C THR A 172 40.13 3.57 -16.38
N ASN A 173 40.15 4.03 -15.13
CA ASN A 173 39.35 3.49 -14.03
C ASN A 173 38.87 4.67 -13.17
N THR A 174 37.92 5.45 -13.68
CA THR A 174 37.14 6.35 -12.83
C THR A 174 36.04 5.51 -12.18
N GLU A 175 36.36 4.83 -11.08
CA GLU A 175 35.33 4.40 -10.14
C GLU A 175 34.64 5.67 -9.66
N TYR A 176 33.39 5.85 -10.13
CA TYR A 176 32.55 6.94 -9.72
C TYR A 176 32.12 6.65 -8.27
N PHE A 177 32.87 7.21 -7.33
CA PHE A 177 32.49 7.22 -5.93
C PHE A 177 31.54 8.40 -5.74
N ASP A 178 30.27 8.09 -5.46
CA ASP A 178 29.40 9.08 -4.84
C ASP A 178 30.07 9.61 -3.57
N SER A 179 29.77 10.85 -3.22
CA SER A 179 30.24 11.47 -1.97
C SER A 179 29.92 10.58 -0.75
N SER A 180 30.51 10.85 0.41
CA SER A 180 30.34 10.13 1.70
C SER A 180 28.88 10.05 2.25
N SER A 181 27.87 10.23 1.41
CA SER A 181 26.47 9.93 1.66
C SER A 181 26.22 8.42 1.63
N ARG A 182 25.51 7.90 2.63
CA ARG A 182 24.94 6.54 2.57
C ARG A 182 23.97 6.44 1.41
N TYR A 183 23.93 5.27 0.77
CA TYR A 183 22.99 4.98 -0.29
C TYR A 183 21.60 4.69 0.28
N TYR A 184 20.56 5.25 -0.33
CA TYR A 184 19.18 5.05 0.12
C TYR A 184 18.39 4.34 -0.97
N SER A 185 17.64 3.29 -0.64
CA SER A 185 16.71 2.64 -1.57
C SER A 185 15.37 2.37 -0.88
N THR A 186 14.30 2.26 -1.67
CA THR A 186 12.95 1.98 -1.18
C THR A 186 12.34 0.82 -1.93
N ILE A 187 11.63 -0.06 -1.22
CA ILE A 187 10.85 -1.11 -1.84
C ILE A 187 9.47 -1.23 -1.20
N THR A 188 8.48 -1.46 -2.06
CA THR A 188 7.12 -1.85 -1.67
C THR A 188 6.91 -3.31 -1.99
N LEU A 189 6.34 -4.06 -1.06
CA LEU A 189 6.09 -5.49 -1.17
C LEU A 189 4.59 -5.71 -1.02
N GLU A 190 3.97 -6.28 -2.05
CA GLU A 190 2.61 -6.77 -1.96
C GLU A 190 2.61 -8.28 -2.08
N SER A 191 2.11 -8.98 -1.07
CA SER A 191 1.96 -10.43 -1.15
C SER A 191 0.50 -10.83 -1.24
N ARG A 192 0.22 -11.84 -2.07
CA ARG A 192 -1.11 -12.40 -2.31
C ARG A 192 -1.06 -13.93 -2.18
N VAL A 193 -2.05 -14.49 -1.48
CA VAL A 193 -2.38 -15.93 -1.46
C VAL A 193 -3.53 -16.17 -2.43
#